data_AF-A0AAV1VG20-F1
#
_entry.id   AF-A0AAV1VG20-F1
#
_cell.length_a   1.000
_cell.length_b   1.000
_cell.length_c   1.000
_cell.angle_alpha   90.00
_cell.angle_beta   90.00
_cell.angle_gamma   90.00
#
_symmetry.space_group_name_H-M   'P 1'
#
loop_
_entity.id
_entity.type
_entity.pdbx_description
1 polymer ?
#
loop_
_entity_poly.entity_id
_entity_poly.type
_entity_poly.pdbx_seq_one_letter_code
_entity_poly.pdbx_strand_id
1 'polypeptide(L)'
;MHSRRPETLKIDISKYRGVEEDSLLRWFVELDDAIRARRIDDGELQVAFAHSNLAGRAKTWALGLKLHDPYAFGSLEVFKSRLRQRFEPPRAEFRARTELLKLKQGKRDVHAYAQHIRHLTSCISSNPVDEHTLVSVFMQGLADGPVKTHLFRLELDSLEQAISIAEQ
;
A
#
# COMPACT_ATOMS: atom_id res chain seq x y z
N MET A 1 40.10 -3.13 -18.43
CA MET A 1 38.65 -3.42 -18.36
C MET A 1 37.94 -2.22 -17.75
N HIS A 2 37.20 -1.43 -18.55
CA HIS A 2 36.40 -0.33 -18.02
C HIS A 2 35.03 -0.88 -17.61
N SER A 3 34.80 -0.99 -16.31
CA SER A 3 33.47 -1.31 -15.79
C SER A 3 32.57 -0.10 -16.07
N ARG A 4 31.64 -0.24 -17.02
CA ARG A 4 30.57 0.76 -17.22
C ARG A 4 29.77 0.81 -15.93
N ARG A 5 29.89 1.92 -15.18
CA ARG A 5 28.96 2.23 -14.09
C ARG A 5 27.55 2.24 -14.72
N PRO A 6 26.62 1.39 -14.27
CA PRO A 6 25.29 1.40 -14.84
C PRO A 6 24.62 2.74 -14.52
N GLU A 7 23.94 3.31 -15.51
CA GLU A 7 23.24 4.58 -15.36
C GLU A 7 22.20 4.51 -14.23
N THR A 8 22.16 5.54 -13.40
CA THR A 8 21.14 5.67 -12.35
C THR A 8 19.95 6.43 -12.92
N LEU A 9 18.74 5.88 -12.73
CA LEU A 9 17.51 6.50 -13.19
C LEU A 9 16.96 7.41 -12.10
N LYS A 10 16.80 8.70 -12.42
CA LYS A 10 16.17 9.66 -11.52
C LYS A 10 14.64 9.57 -11.66
N ILE A 11 14.04 8.66 -10.89
CA ILE A 11 12.59 8.58 -10.74
C ILE A 11 12.12 9.74 -9.85
N ASP A 12 11.10 10.46 -10.31
CA ASP A 12 10.42 11.50 -9.52
C ASP A 12 9.43 10.85 -8.56
N ILE A 13 9.36 11.36 -7.32
CA ILE A 13 8.45 10.86 -6.29
C ILE A 13 7.57 12.00 -5.82
N SER A 14 6.28 11.72 -5.71
CA SER A 14 5.32 12.64 -5.11
C SER A 14 5.71 12.91 -3.66
N LYS A 15 5.78 14.17 -3.23
CA LYS A 15 6.11 14.45 -1.83
C LYS A 15 4.98 14.03 -0.90
N TYR A 16 5.31 13.30 0.16
CA TYR A 16 4.34 12.94 1.19
C TYR A 16 4.15 14.11 2.17
N ARG A 17 2.95 14.69 2.21
CA ARG A 17 2.62 15.82 3.09
C ARG A 17 2.09 15.36 4.44
N GLY A 18 1.50 14.16 4.52
CA GLY A 18 0.89 13.62 5.74
C GLY A 18 -0.55 14.06 5.95
N VAL A 19 -1.28 14.38 4.87
CA VAL A 19 -2.72 14.69 4.88
C VAL A 19 -3.54 13.45 4.53
N GLU A 20 -4.86 13.47 4.76
CA GLU A 20 -5.74 12.29 4.57
C GLU A 20 -5.80 11.83 3.11
N GLU A 21 -5.63 12.75 2.16
CA GLU A 21 -5.63 12.46 0.73
C GLU A 21 -4.33 11.78 0.27
N ASP A 22 -3.26 11.83 1.07
CA ASP A 22 -2.00 11.19 0.73
C ASP A 22 -2.05 9.70 1.11
N SER A 23 -1.91 8.82 0.11
CA SER A 23 -1.72 7.38 0.38
C SER A 23 -0.27 7.10 0.82
N LEU A 24 -0.08 6.87 2.12
CA LEU A 24 1.25 6.54 2.69
C LEU A 24 1.81 5.24 2.09
N LEU A 25 0.96 4.23 1.87
CA LEU A 25 1.37 2.96 1.29
C LEU A 25 1.84 3.11 -0.16
N ARG A 26 1.08 3.82 -1.00
CA ARG A 26 1.52 4.15 -2.36
C ARG A 26 2.85 4.90 -2.35
N TRP A 27 3.00 5.85 -1.44
CA TRP A 27 4.24 6.61 -1.32
C TRP A 27 5.44 5.72 -0.92
N PHE A 28 5.25 4.72 -0.06
CA PHE A 28 6.32 3.76 0.25
C PHE A 28 6.74 2.94 -0.96
N VAL A 29 5.80 2.52 -1.81
CA VAL A 29 6.12 1.81 -3.06
C VAL A 29 6.94 2.72 -4.00
N GLU A 30 6.49 3.95 -4.24
CA GLU A 30 7.22 4.92 -5.05
C GLU A 30 8.62 5.21 -4.47
N LEU A 31 8.73 5.30 -3.14
CA LEU A 31 10.00 5.47 -2.43
C LEU A 31 10.97 4.30 -2.66
N ASP A 32 10.49 3.07 -2.50
CA ASP A 32 11.30 1.86 -2.64
C ASP A 32 11.78 1.68 -4.09
N ASP A 33 10.92 1.94 -5.07
CA ASP A 33 11.27 1.89 -6.49
C ASP A 33 12.34 2.93 -6.84
N ALA A 34 12.22 4.16 -6.33
CA ALA A 34 13.23 5.18 -6.60
C ALA A 34 14.56 4.91 -5.88
N ILE A 35 14.54 4.39 -4.65
CA ILE A 35 15.76 3.96 -3.93
C ILE A 35 16.48 2.90 -4.75
N ARG A 36 15.75 1.91 -5.25
CA ARG A 36 16.28 0.83 -6.10
C ARG A 36 16.82 1.37 -7.42
N ALA A 37 16.08 2.22 -8.11
CA ALA A 37 16.49 2.81 -9.40
C ALA A 37 17.73 3.72 -9.28
N ARG A 38 17.89 4.37 -8.12
CA ARG A 38 19.05 5.22 -7.79
C ARG A 38 20.22 4.44 -7.18
N ARG A 39 20.01 3.16 -6.83
CA ARG A 39 21.02 2.27 -6.22
C ARG A 39 21.59 2.85 -4.91
N ILE A 40 20.69 3.30 -4.05
CA ILE A 40 21.06 3.81 -2.73
C ILE A 40 21.13 2.62 -1.77
N ASP A 41 22.32 2.05 -1.60
CA ASP A 41 22.55 0.88 -0.75
C ASP A 41 22.79 1.26 0.73
N ASP A 42 23.30 2.47 0.97
CA ASP A 42 23.58 2.97 2.32
C ASP A 42 22.30 3.38 3.06
N GLY A 43 22.13 2.86 4.28
CA GLY A 43 20.92 3.09 5.08
C GLY A 43 20.71 4.54 5.50
N GLU A 44 21.78 5.29 5.77
CA GLU A 44 21.67 6.71 6.11
C GLU A 44 21.26 7.54 4.89
N LEU A 45 21.82 7.22 3.71
CA LEU A 45 21.42 7.85 2.45
C LEU A 45 19.97 7.52 2.07
N GLN A 46 19.49 6.30 2.32
CA GLN A 46 18.08 5.94 2.13
C GLN A 46 17.17 6.80 3.01
N VAL A 47 17.51 6.95 4.30
CA VAL A 47 16.76 7.79 5.24
C VAL A 47 16.83 9.26 4.85
N ALA A 48 18.00 9.77 4.47
CA ALA A 48 18.17 11.15 4.02
C ALA A 48 17.33 11.42 2.76
N PHE A 49 17.34 10.49 1.82
CA PHE A 49 16.53 10.56 0.61
C PHE A 49 15.04 10.54 0.92
N ALA A 50 14.56 9.57 1.71
CA ALA A 50 13.16 9.49 2.12
C ALA A 50 12.70 10.78 2.83
N HIS A 51 13.51 11.28 3.76
CA HIS A 51 13.24 12.53 4.47
C HIS A 51 13.17 13.74 3.52
N SER A 52 14.01 13.80 2.48
CA SER A 52 13.99 14.88 1.48
C SER A 52 12.69 14.93 0.65
N ASN A 53 12.00 13.78 0.55
CA ASN A 53 10.72 13.62 -0.14
C ASN A 53 9.50 13.84 0.78
N LEU A 54 9.70 14.22 2.04
CA LEU A 54 8.61 14.70 2.89
C LEU A 54 8.29 16.17 2.58
N ALA A 55 7.02 16.52 2.78
CA ALA A 55 6.51 17.89 2.72
C ALA A 55 5.53 18.15 3.89
N GLY A 56 5.05 19.39 4.00
CA GLY A 56 3.98 19.78 4.91
C GLY A 56 4.18 19.31 6.36
N ARG A 57 3.14 18.68 6.91
CA ARG A 57 3.12 18.22 8.30
C ARG A 57 4.04 17.02 8.54
N ALA A 58 4.22 16.14 7.55
CA ALA A 58 5.17 15.04 7.62
C ALA A 58 6.60 15.53 7.77
N LYS A 59 7.01 16.52 6.97
CA LYS A 59 8.36 17.12 7.06
C LYS A 59 8.57 17.83 8.39
N THR A 60 7.59 18.61 8.83
CA THR A 60 7.68 19.36 10.11
C THR A 60 7.84 18.41 11.30
N TRP A 61 7.06 17.34 11.34
CA TRP A 61 7.17 16.31 12.37
C TRP A 61 8.52 15.60 12.33
N ALA A 62 8.99 15.17 11.16
CA ALA A 62 10.25 14.43 11.03
C ALA A 62 11.46 15.29 11.43
N LEU A 63 11.45 16.58 11.08
CA LEU A 63 12.45 17.56 11.52
C LEU A 63 12.42 17.73 13.04
N GLY A 64 11.24 17.84 13.64
CA GLY A 64 11.10 17.92 15.11
C GLY A 64 11.77 16.74 15.81
N LEU A 65 11.58 15.50 15.31
CA LEU A 65 12.26 14.33 15.85
C LEU A 65 13.79 14.43 15.71
N LYS A 66 14.30 14.84 14.54
CA LYS A 66 15.74 14.98 14.28
C LYS A 66 16.42 16.07 15.11
N LEU A 67 15.69 17.13 15.48
CA LEU A 67 16.21 18.18 16.35
C LEU A 67 16.47 17.67 17.78
N HIS A 68 15.67 16.71 18.24
CA HIS A 68 15.87 16.10 19.56
C HIS A 68 16.87 14.94 19.53
N ASP A 69 16.89 14.18 18.43
CA ASP A 69 17.81 13.06 18.23
C ASP A 69 18.23 12.99 16.75
N PRO A 70 19.49 13.33 16.41
CA PRO A 70 20.00 13.24 15.04
C PRO A 70 19.84 11.84 14.41
N TYR A 71 19.79 10.80 15.25
CA TYR A 71 19.67 9.39 14.86
C TYR A 71 18.25 8.84 15.04
N ALA A 72 17.23 9.70 15.15
CA ALA A 72 15.82 9.32 15.35
C ALA A 72 15.28 8.29 14.32
N PHE A 73 15.95 8.17 13.18
CA PHE A 73 15.66 7.24 12.10
C PHE A 73 16.89 6.38 11.76
N GLY A 74 17.19 5.38 12.59
CA GLY A 74 18.37 4.52 12.42
C GLY A 74 18.36 3.61 11.18
N SER A 75 17.23 3.46 10.50
CA SER A 75 17.12 2.74 9.23
C SER A 75 15.88 3.18 8.46
N LEU A 76 15.80 2.82 7.16
CA LEU A 76 14.61 3.06 6.34
C LEU A 76 13.37 2.38 6.93
N GLU A 77 13.51 1.17 7.47
CA GLU A 77 12.40 0.44 8.09
C GLU A 77 11.89 1.12 9.38
N VAL A 78 12.80 1.63 10.22
CA VAL A 78 12.42 2.44 11.38
C VAL A 78 11.73 3.73 10.95
N PHE A 79 12.21 4.38 9.88
CA PHE A 79 11.59 5.56 9.30
C PHE A 79 10.16 5.30 8.82
N LYS A 80 9.94 4.25 8.01
CA LYS A 80 8.61 3.86 7.55
C LYS A 80 7.68 3.51 8.70
N SER A 81 8.16 2.74 9.68
CA SER A 81 7.39 2.36 10.87
C SER A 81 6.91 3.58 11.68
N ARG A 82 7.81 4.54 11.95
CA ARG A 82 7.44 5.77 12.66
C ARG A 82 6.45 6.63 11.87
N LEU A 83 6.60 6.70 10.54
CA LEU A 83 5.64 7.39 9.67
C LEU A 83 4.25 6.77 9.77
N ARG A 84 4.15 5.43 9.70
CA ARG A 84 2.88 4.70 9.89
C ARG A 84 2.24 5.05 11.22
N GLN A 85 2.99 4.91 12.32
CA GLN A 85 2.49 5.20 13.67
C GLN A 85 1.97 6.65 13.82
N ARG A 86 2.58 7.60 13.11
CA ARG A 86 2.22 9.02 13.23
C ARG A 86 1.06 9.45 12.35
N PHE A 87 0.97 8.91 11.13
CA PHE A 87 0.08 9.43 10.08
C PHE A 87 -1.00 8.45 9.65
N GLU A 88 -0.89 7.15 9.95
CA GLU A 88 -2.03 6.26 9.79
C GLU A 88 -3.04 6.54 10.90
N PRO A 89 -4.33 6.68 10.57
CA PRO A 89 -5.33 6.87 11.59
C PRO A 89 -5.38 5.62 12.49
N PRO A 90 -5.53 5.76 13.82
CA PRO A 90 -5.51 4.63 14.75
C PRO A 90 -6.47 3.53 14.29
N ARG A 91 -6.05 2.25 14.32
CA ARG A 91 -6.88 1.12 13.87
C ARG A 91 -7.30 1.18 12.38
N ALA A 92 -6.54 1.84 11.51
CA ALA A 92 -6.82 1.88 10.06
C ALA A 92 -6.96 0.48 9.46
N GLU A 93 -6.00 -0.42 9.70
CA GLU A 93 -6.07 -1.79 9.18
C GLU A 93 -7.25 -2.57 9.76
N PHE A 94 -7.57 -2.36 11.04
CA PHE A 94 -8.75 -2.99 11.66
C PHE A 94 -10.06 -2.49 11.03
N ARG A 95 -10.16 -1.19 10.73
CA ARG A 95 -11.31 -0.63 10.00
C ARG A 95 -11.39 -1.21 8.59
N ALA A 96 -10.30 -1.17 7.82
CA ALA A 96 -10.26 -1.73 6.47
C ALA A 96 -10.66 -3.21 6.45
N ARG A 97 -10.16 -4.01 7.40
CA ARG A 97 -10.53 -5.42 7.56
C ARG A 97 -12.00 -5.59 7.93
N THR A 98 -12.51 -4.76 8.84
CA THR A 98 -13.94 -4.81 9.23
C THR A 98 -14.85 -4.43 8.07
N GLU A 99 -14.45 -3.44 7.27
CA GLU A 99 -15.18 -3.01 6.08
C GLU A 99 -15.13 -4.08 4.99
N LEU A 100 -13.96 -4.68 4.75
CA LEU A 100 -13.77 -5.76 3.79
C LEU A 100 -14.70 -6.95 4.09
N LEU A 101 -14.75 -7.40 5.35
CA LEU A 101 -15.59 -8.53 5.77
C LEU A 101 -17.10 -8.24 5.65
N LYS A 102 -17.49 -6.97 5.71
CA LYS A 102 -18.90 -6.54 5.57
C LYS A 102 -19.25 -6.11 4.16
N LEU A 103 -18.27 -6.02 3.25
CA LEU A 103 -18.47 -5.44 1.95
C LEU A 103 -19.41 -6.30 1.10
N LYS A 104 -20.41 -5.65 0.50
CA LYS A 104 -21.31 -6.24 -0.48
C LYS A 104 -21.26 -5.42 -1.77
N GLN A 105 -21.45 -6.08 -2.91
CA GLN A 105 -21.55 -5.44 -4.22
C GLN A 105 -22.69 -4.41 -4.23
N GLY A 106 -23.84 -4.75 -3.64
CA GLY A 106 -24.99 -3.85 -3.58
C GLY A 106 -25.47 -3.47 -4.98
N LYS A 107 -25.59 -2.16 -5.25
CA LYS A 107 -26.00 -1.61 -6.55
C LYS A 107 -24.82 -1.33 -7.50
N ARG A 108 -23.59 -1.63 -7.09
CA ARG A 108 -22.39 -1.37 -7.89
C ARG A 108 -22.27 -2.43 -8.98
N ASP A 109 -21.72 -2.05 -10.13
CA ASP A 109 -21.22 -3.05 -11.07
C ASP A 109 -20.06 -3.85 -10.45
N VAL A 110 -19.73 -4.98 -11.10
CA VAL A 110 -18.70 -5.89 -10.60
C VAL A 110 -17.33 -5.21 -10.54
N HIS A 111 -17.02 -4.36 -11.52
CA HIS A 111 -15.74 -3.66 -11.60
C HIS A 111 -15.54 -2.70 -10.42
N ALA A 112 -16.52 -1.84 -10.14
CA ALA A 112 -16.48 -0.90 -9.02
C ALA A 112 -16.46 -1.61 -7.66
N TYR A 113 -17.11 -2.77 -7.54
CA TYR A 113 -17.01 -3.62 -6.37
C TYR A 113 -15.61 -4.23 -6.21
N ALA A 114 -15.04 -4.78 -7.28
CA ALA A 114 -13.70 -5.35 -7.30
C ALA A 114 -12.62 -4.31 -6.96
N GLN A 115 -12.72 -3.10 -7.52
CA GLN A 115 -11.82 -1.99 -7.18
C GLN A 115 -11.88 -1.64 -5.69
N HIS A 116 -13.07 -1.69 -5.09
CA HIS A 116 -13.21 -1.41 -3.66
C HIS A 116 -12.58 -2.51 -2.80
N ILE A 117 -12.69 -3.78 -3.20
CA ILE A 117 -11.98 -4.88 -2.52
C ILE A 117 -10.47 -4.70 -2.65
N ARG A 118 -9.94 -4.45 -3.84
CA ARG A 118 -8.52 -4.19 -4.06
C ARG A 118 -8.01 -3.05 -3.18
N HIS A 119 -8.78 -1.96 -3.09
CA HIS A 119 -8.46 -0.85 -2.21
C HIS A 119 -8.37 -1.27 -0.74
N LEU A 120 -9.40 -1.94 -0.21
CA LEU A 120 -9.40 -2.38 1.19
C LEU A 120 -8.28 -3.39 1.49
N THR A 121 -8.01 -4.34 0.59
CA THR A 121 -6.87 -5.26 0.70
C THR A 121 -5.55 -4.51 0.72
N SER A 122 -5.38 -3.49 -0.14
CA SER A 122 -4.17 -2.66 -0.15
C SER A 122 -3.94 -1.91 1.16
N CYS A 123 -5.01 -1.56 1.89
CA CYS A 123 -4.92 -0.90 3.20
C CYS A 123 -4.54 -1.85 4.35
N ILE A 124 -4.49 -3.17 4.14
CA ILE A 124 -4.17 -4.18 5.16
C ILE A 124 -2.74 -4.71 4.88
N SER A 125 -1.73 -3.97 5.35
CA SER A 125 -0.34 -4.21 4.96
C SER A 125 0.46 -5.07 5.94
N SER A 126 0.20 -4.93 7.25
CA SER A 126 1.04 -5.57 8.29
C SER A 126 0.73 -7.06 8.49
N ASN A 127 -0.53 -7.44 8.28
CA ASN A 127 -1.00 -8.81 8.37
C ASN A 127 -2.01 -9.01 7.24
N PRO A 128 -1.57 -9.37 6.02
CA PRO A 128 -2.48 -9.53 4.88
C PRO A 128 -3.50 -10.63 5.14
N VAL A 129 -4.66 -10.53 4.49
CA VAL A 129 -5.66 -11.60 4.49
C VAL A 129 -5.21 -12.66 3.51
N ASP A 130 -5.35 -13.94 3.85
CA ASP A 130 -4.99 -15.03 2.94
C ASP A 130 -5.91 -15.05 1.71
N GLU A 131 -5.39 -15.54 0.59
CA GLU A 131 -6.08 -15.53 -0.70
C GLU A 131 -7.41 -16.31 -0.66
N HIS A 132 -7.45 -17.46 0.00
CA HIS A 132 -8.70 -18.25 0.11
C HIS A 132 -9.80 -17.49 0.87
N THR A 133 -9.44 -16.78 1.93
CA THR A 133 -10.37 -15.89 2.64
C THR A 133 -10.79 -14.71 1.76
N LEU A 134 -9.86 -14.10 1.00
CA LEU A 134 -10.20 -13.00 0.07
C LEU A 134 -11.18 -13.45 -1.02
N VAL A 135 -10.95 -14.62 -1.63
CA VAL A 135 -11.85 -15.24 -2.61
C VAL A 135 -13.22 -15.46 -1.98
N SER A 136 -13.26 -16.04 -0.78
CA SER A 136 -14.51 -16.30 -0.05
C SER A 136 -15.29 -15.01 0.23
N VAL A 137 -14.60 -13.96 0.70
CA VAL A 137 -15.21 -12.64 0.96
C VAL A 137 -15.74 -12.02 -0.34
N PHE A 138 -14.95 -12.04 -1.42
CA PHE A 138 -15.35 -11.52 -2.72
C PHE A 138 -16.62 -12.19 -3.21
N MET A 139 -16.65 -13.53 -3.25
CA MET A 139 -17.79 -14.32 -3.73
C MET A 139 -19.03 -14.18 -2.84
N GLN A 140 -18.86 -14.16 -1.52
CA GLN A 140 -19.97 -13.95 -0.58
C GLN A 140 -20.56 -12.54 -0.66
N GLY A 141 -19.76 -11.55 -1.06
CA GLY A 141 -20.20 -10.17 -1.20
C GLY A 141 -20.84 -9.83 -2.54
N LEU A 142 -20.64 -10.66 -3.58
CA LEU A 142 -21.34 -10.50 -4.86
C LEU A 142 -22.87 -10.56 -4.69
N ALA A 143 -23.56 -9.75 -5.49
CA ALA A 143 -24.99 -9.82 -5.64
C ALA A 143 -25.40 -11.18 -6.22
N ASP A 144 -26.59 -11.66 -5.85
CA ASP A 144 -27.09 -12.91 -6.38
C ASP A 144 -27.37 -12.77 -7.88
N GLY A 145 -26.85 -13.72 -8.66
CA GLY A 145 -26.93 -13.67 -10.13
C GLY A 145 -25.97 -14.64 -10.81
N PRO A 146 -25.95 -14.63 -12.16
CA PRO A 146 -25.18 -15.59 -12.97
C PRO A 146 -23.69 -15.60 -12.66
N VAL A 147 -23.09 -14.42 -12.44
CA VAL A 147 -21.66 -14.28 -12.11
C VAL A 147 -21.33 -15.03 -10.83
N LYS A 148 -22.08 -14.78 -9.75
CA LYS A 148 -21.88 -15.45 -8.46
C LYS A 148 -22.07 -16.96 -8.60
N THR A 149 -23.14 -17.41 -9.26
CA THR A 149 -23.40 -18.84 -9.50
C THR A 149 -22.29 -19.51 -10.31
N HIS A 150 -21.72 -18.81 -11.30
CA HIS A 150 -20.62 -19.33 -12.09
C HIS A 150 -19.35 -19.51 -11.25
N LEU A 151 -18.96 -18.49 -10.48
CA LEU A 151 -17.77 -18.56 -9.62
C LEU A 151 -17.84 -19.68 -8.57
N PHE A 152 -19.02 -19.93 -7.98
CA PHE A 152 -19.19 -21.03 -7.01
C PHE A 152 -18.98 -22.44 -7.58
N ARG A 153 -18.85 -22.58 -8.91
CA ARG A 153 -18.56 -23.86 -9.58
C ARG A 153 -17.08 -24.04 -9.91
N LEU A 154 -16.26 -23.02 -9.67
CA LEU A 154 -14.85 -23.01 -10.00
C LEU A 154 -13.99 -23.17 -8.74
N GLU A 155 -12.85 -23.82 -8.90
CA GLU A 155 -11.76 -23.71 -7.93
C GLU A 155 -10.95 -22.46 -8.28
N LEU A 156 -10.83 -21.54 -7.31
CA LEU A 156 -10.18 -20.24 -7.47
C LEU A 156 -9.05 -20.12 -6.44
N ASP A 157 -7.84 -19.87 -6.93
CA ASP A 157 -6.62 -19.84 -6.12
C ASP A 157 -6.26 -18.42 -5.64
N SER A 158 -6.85 -17.39 -6.27
CA SER A 158 -6.56 -16.00 -5.93
C SER A 158 -7.75 -15.08 -6.16
N LEU A 159 -7.75 -13.96 -5.43
CA LEU A 159 -8.72 -12.89 -5.60
C LEU A 159 -8.70 -12.33 -7.04
N GLU A 160 -7.53 -12.13 -7.63
CA GLU A 160 -7.41 -11.56 -8.98
C GLU A 160 -7.95 -12.50 -10.06
N GLN A 161 -7.78 -13.82 -9.90
CA GLN A 161 -8.42 -14.80 -10.78
C GLN A 161 -9.95 -14.73 -10.67
N ALA A 162 -10.48 -14.65 -9.45
CA ALA A 162 -11.91 -14.52 -9.20
C ALA A 162 -12.48 -13.23 -9.83
N ILE A 163 -11.78 -12.10 -9.69
CA ILE A 163 -12.19 -10.82 -10.29
C ILE A 163 -12.16 -10.89 -11.82
N SER A 164 -11.06 -11.41 -12.40
CA SER A 164 -10.90 -11.51 -13.85
C SER A 164 -12.03 -12.29 -14.51
N ILE A 165 -12.49 -13.39 -13.89
CA ILE A 165 -13.62 -14.18 -14.38
C ILE A 165 -14.95 -13.44 -14.17
N ALA A 166 -15.09 -12.69 -13.08
CA ALA A 166 -16.31 -11.96 -12.77
C ALA A 166 -16.56 -10.75 -13.69
N GLU A 167 -15.51 -10.19 -14.28
CA GLU A 167 -15.55 -9.04 -15.18
C GLU A 167 -15.73 -9.42 -16.67
N GLN A 168 -15.79 -10.71 -17.01
CA GLN A 168 -16.08 -11.24 -18.36
C GLN A 168 -17.57 -11.15 -18.71
#